data_AF-A0A4Q6ACH6-F1
#
_entry.id   AF-A0A4Q6ACH6-F1
#
_cell.length_a   1.000
_cell.length_b   1.000
_cell.length_c   1.000
_cell.angle_alpha   90.00
_cell.angle_beta   90.00
_cell.angle_gamma   90.00
#
_symmetry.space_group_name_H-M   'P 1'
#
loop_
_entity.id
_entity.type
_entity.pdbx_description
1 polymer ?
#
loop_
_entity_poly.entity_id
_entity_poly.type
_entity_poly.pdbx_seq_one_letter_code
_entity_poly.pdbx_strand_id
1 'polypeptide(L)'
;MASTNLPIDSFLQTLRDNRSSESNFSTLQQELDKAIAAAGQSGETNLVTDLQEIKEKYIPEYENALSAGSTAWPAYEKFVTQFERVLIGAGKAA
;
A
#
# COMPACT_ATOMS: atom_id res chain seq x y z
N MET A 1 16.66 8.19 -21.03
CA MET A 1 16.08 7.21 -20.09
C MET A 1 14.70 7.75 -19.75
N ALA A 2 13.63 6.99 -20.01
CA ALA A 2 12.29 7.46 -19.69
C ALA A 2 12.19 7.55 -18.16
N SER A 3 11.98 8.75 -17.63
CA SER A 3 11.54 8.92 -16.25
C SER A 3 10.16 8.28 -16.18
N THR A 4 10.10 7.02 -15.75
CA THR A 4 8.84 6.30 -15.57
C THR A 4 8.12 7.01 -14.43
N ASN A 5 7.22 7.93 -14.77
CA ASN A 5 6.43 8.63 -13.79
C ASN A 5 5.53 7.58 -13.14
N LEU A 6 5.78 7.26 -11.87
CA LEU A 6 4.96 6.28 -11.16
C LEU A 6 3.51 6.75 -11.18
N PRO A 7 2.54 5.86 -11.43
CA PRO A 7 1.13 6.21 -11.40
C PRO A 7 0.61 6.34 -9.95
N ILE A 8 1.27 7.18 -9.14
CA ILE A 8 0.98 7.41 -7.72
C ILE A 8 -0.48 7.82 -7.53
N ASP A 9 -1.00 8.72 -8.37
CA ASP A 9 -2.40 9.14 -8.33
C ASP A 9 -3.36 7.97 -8.56
N SER A 10 -3.03 7.04 -9.47
CA SER A 10 -3.84 5.85 -9.71
C SER A 10 -3.85 4.93 -8.49
N PHE A 11 -2.68 4.71 -7.87
CA PHE A 11 -2.60 3.90 -6.65
C PHE A 11 -3.41 4.53 -5.51
N LEU A 12 -3.31 5.86 -5.32
CA LEU A 12 -4.07 6.60 -4.31
C LEU A 12 -5.59 6.60 -4.58
N GLN A 13 -6.00 6.59 -5.85
CA GLN A 13 -7.41 6.42 -6.22
C GLN A 13 -7.90 5.02 -5.85
N THR A 14 -7.20 3.96 -6.29
CA THR A 14 -7.53 2.58 -5.92
C THR A 14 -7.65 2.42 -4.40
N LEU A 15 -6.74 3.03 -3.65
CA LEU A 15 -6.74 3.03 -2.19
C LEU A 15 -8.02 3.66 -1.62
N ARG A 16 -8.40 4.85 -2.09
CA ARG A 16 -9.63 5.54 -1.67
C ARG A 16 -10.89 4.78 -2.02
N ASP A 17 -10.97 4.22 -3.22
CA ASP A 17 -12.13 3.46 -3.68
C ASP A 17 -12.34 2.18 -2.85
N ASN A 18 -11.25 1.56 -2.41
CA ASN A 18 -11.29 0.27 -1.71
C ASN A 18 -11.25 0.38 -0.18
N ARG A 19 -10.89 1.53 0.40
CA ARG A 19 -10.79 1.80 1.86
C ARG A 19 -12.07 1.53 2.65
N SER A 20 -13.23 1.59 2.01
CA SER A 20 -14.51 1.55 2.72
C SER A 20 -14.90 0.15 3.22
N SER A 21 -14.15 -0.90 2.88
CA SER A 21 -14.48 -2.28 3.26
C SER A 21 -13.24 -3.16 3.44
N GLU A 22 -13.16 -3.87 4.57
CA GLU A 22 -12.15 -4.90 4.84
C GLU A 22 -12.14 -6.01 3.79
N SER A 23 -13.28 -6.30 3.14
CA SER A 23 -13.36 -7.30 2.07
C SER A 23 -12.47 -6.96 0.87
N ASN A 24 -12.08 -5.69 0.71
CA ASN A 24 -11.19 -5.25 -0.36
C ASN A 24 -9.70 -5.38 -0.01
N PHE A 25 -9.35 -5.95 1.14
CA PHE A 25 -7.97 -6.11 1.57
C PHE A 25 -7.09 -6.83 0.53
N SER A 26 -7.60 -7.91 -0.08
CA SER A 26 -6.86 -8.65 -1.12
C SER A 26 -6.57 -7.77 -2.34
N THR A 27 -7.52 -6.94 -2.76
CA THR A 27 -7.32 -5.97 -3.84
C THR A 27 -6.21 -4.97 -3.49
N LEU A 28 -6.20 -4.46 -2.26
CA LEU A 28 -5.17 -3.52 -1.82
C LEU A 28 -3.80 -4.17 -1.63
N GLN A 29 -3.73 -5.44 -1.22
CA GLN A 29 -2.47 -6.19 -1.20
C GLN A 29 -1.88 -6.32 -2.61
N GLN A 30 -2.71 -6.68 -3.60
CA GLN A 30 -2.27 -6.74 -4.99
C GLN A 30 -1.81 -5.37 -5.50
N GLU A 31 -2.50 -4.30 -5.08
CA GLU A 31 -2.12 -2.94 -5.43
C GLU A 31 -0.78 -2.54 -4.80
N LEU A 32 -0.51 -2.95 -3.56
CA LEU A 32 0.78 -2.78 -2.91
C LEU A 32 1.90 -3.51 -3.67
N ASP A 33 1.67 -4.75 -4.09
CA ASP A 33 2.63 -5.51 -4.90
C ASP A 33 2.93 -4.82 -6.24
N LYS A 34 1.90 -4.28 -6.91
CA LYS A 34 2.09 -3.48 -8.13
C LYS A 34 2.90 -2.20 -7.86
N ALA A 35 2.62 -1.51 -6.76
CA ALA A 35 3.33 -0.30 -6.38
C ALA A 35 4.82 -0.59 -6.11
N ILE A 36 5.13 -1.69 -5.40
CA ILE A 36 6.51 -2.16 -5.18
C ILE A 36 7.20 -2.45 -6.51
N ALA A 37 6.55 -3.18 -7.42
CA ALA A 37 7.11 -3.51 -8.73
C ALA A 37 7.35 -2.25 -9.58
N ALA A 38 6.40 -1.32 -9.60
CA ALA A 38 6.52 -0.06 -10.33
C ALA A 38 7.65 0.81 -9.76
N ALA A 39 7.74 0.94 -8.43
CA ALA A 39 8.81 1.67 -7.75
C ALA A 39 10.19 1.07 -8.07
N GLY A 40 10.29 -0.26 -8.07
CA GLY A 40 11.52 -0.97 -8.44
C GLY A 40 11.93 -0.75 -9.89
N GLN A 41 10.98 -0.73 -10.82
CA GLN A 41 11.24 -0.40 -12.23
C GLN A 41 11.65 1.06 -12.45
N SER A 42 11.18 1.96 -11.59
CA SER A 42 11.46 3.40 -11.67
C SER A 42 12.78 3.78 -10.99
N GLY A 43 13.42 2.85 -10.27
CA GLY A 43 14.66 3.08 -9.54
C GLY A 43 14.48 3.81 -8.20
N GLU A 44 13.23 3.90 -7.70
CA GLU A 44 12.92 4.53 -6.43
C GLU A 44 13.13 3.56 -5.25
N THR A 45 14.39 3.25 -4.95
CA THR A 45 14.77 2.27 -3.92
C THR A 45 14.21 2.60 -2.53
N ASN A 46 14.09 3.88 -2.18
CA ASN A 46 13.50 4.31 -0.90
C ASN A 46 12.01 3.97 -0.85
N LEU A 47 11.27 4.26 -1.92
CA LEU A 47 9.85 3.92 -2.02
C LEU A 47 9.63 2.39 -1.99
N VAL A 48 10.48 1.63 -2.68
CA VAL A 48 10.43 0.16 -2.60
C VAL A 48 10.59 -0.31 -1.16
N THR A 49 11.57 0.24 -0.44
CA THR A 49 11.82 -0.11 0.97
C THR A 49 10.61 0.21 1.84
N ASP A 50 10.05 1.42 1.72
CA ASP A 50 8.89 1.86 2.50
C ASP A 50 7.65 0.99 2.21
N LEU A 51 7.39 0.65 0.95
CA LEU A 51 6.28 -0.21 0.55
C LEU A 51 6.49 -1.67 0.99
N GLN A 52 7.72 -2.17 0.96
CA GLN A 52 8.06 -3.50 1.49
C GLN A 52 7.86 -3.56 3.00
N GLU A 53 8.27 -2.53 3.74
CA GLU A 53 7.99 -2.46 5.19
C GLU A 53 6.49 -2.54 5.46
N ILE A 54 5.67 -1.86 4.64
CA ILE A 54 4.21 -1.95 4.79
C ILE A 54 3.73 -3.39 4.61
N LYS A 55 4.23 -4.07 3.57
CA LYS A 55 3.90 -5.46 3.25
C LYS A 55 4.29 -6.40 4.39
N GLU A 56 5.49 -6.27 4.93
CA GLU A 56 6.03 -7.18 5.94
C GLU A 56 5.46 -6.93 7.34
N LYS A 57 4.96 -5.73 7.62
CA LYS A 57 4.48 -5.35 8.96
C LYS A 57 2.96 -5.37 9.08
N TYR A 58 2.25 -4.70 8.17
CA TYR A 58 0.81 -4.45 8.36
C TYR A 58 -0.08 -5.53 7.74
N ILE A 59 0.40 -6.28 6.73
CA ILE A 59 -0.32 -7.46 6.24
C ILE A 59 -0.44 -8.53 7.33
N PRO A 60 0.65 -9.00 7.95
CA PRO A 60 0.53 -9.99 9.01
C PRO A 60 -0.18 -9.43 10.24
N GLU A 61 -0.09 -8.12 10.54
CA GLU A 61 -0.90 -7.50 11.59
C GLU A 61 -2.41 -7.66 11.31
N TYR A 62 -2.84 -7.42 10.07
CA TYR A 62 -4.24 -7.63 9.66
C TYR A 62 -4.64 -9.11 9.71
N GLU A 63 -3.82 -10.02 9.17
CA GLU A 63 -4.12 -11.46 9.17
C GLU A 63 -4.20 -12.04 10.59
N ASN A 64 -3.33 -11.57 11.49
CA ASN A 64 -3.37 -11.92 12.90
C ASN A 64 -4.64 -11.38 13.59
N ALA A 65 -5.02 -10.13 13.31
CA ALA A 65 -6.24 -9.54 13.85
C ALA A 65 -7.51 -10.27 13.35
N LEU A 66 -7.52 -10.66 12.07
CA LEU A 66 -8.60 -11.45 11.46
C LEU A 66 -8.70 -12.84 12.13
N SER A 67 -7.55 -13.49 12.36
CA SER A 67 -7.46 -14.81 13.00
C SER A 67 -7.85 -14.77 14.49
N ALA A 68 -7.72 -13.63 15.16
CA ALA A 68 -8.12 -13.43 16.54
C ALA A 68 -9.66 -13.35 16.74
N GLY A 69 -10.44 -13.43 15.67
CA GLY A 69 -11.90 -13.55 15.72
C GLY A 69 -12.66 -12.27 16.07
N SER A 70 -11.96 -11.12 16.08
CA SER A 70 -12.56 -9.79 16.23
C SER A 70 -12.48 -9.02 14.90
N THR A 71 -13.18 -7.89 14.82
CA THR A 71 -13.09 -6.98 13.66
C THR A 71 -11.63 -6.55 13.45
N ALA A 72 -11.06 -6.86 12.28
CA ALA A 72 -9.68 -6.50 11.92
C ALA A 72 -9.58 -5.06 11.40
N TRP A 73 -10.68 -4.32 11.42
CA TRP A 73 -10.82 -2.94 10.96
C TRP A 73 -9.69 -2.02 11.43
N PRO A 74 -9.26 -2.02 12.71
CA PRO A 74 -8.15 -1.16 13.13
C PRO A 74 -6.82 -1.50 12.44
N ALA A 75 -6.54 -2.78 12.20
CA ALA A 75 -5.33 -3.22 11.50
C ALA A 75 -5.42 -2.91 10.00
N TYR A 76 -6.60 -3.11 9.42
CA TYR A 76 -6.90 -2.73 8.04
C TYR A 76 -6.73 -1.21 7.81
N GLU A 77 -7.32 -0.37 8.66
CA GLU A 77 -7.19 1.08 8.56
C GLU A 77 -5.74 1.55 8.68
N LYS A 78 -4.95 0.93 9.56
CA LYS A 78 -3.52 1.22 9.66
C LYS A 78 -2.80 0.87 8.36
N PHE A 79 -3.02 -0.32 7.81
CA PHE A 79 -2.44 -0.74 6.54
C PHE A 79 -2.74 0.27 5.43
N VAL A 80 -4.02 0.61 5.24
CA VAL A 80 -4.50 1.61 4.26
C VAL A 80 -3.81 2.96 4.48
N THR A 81 -3.78 3.44 5.73
CA THR A 81 -3.25 4.76 6.07
C THR A 81 -1.75 4.86 5.85
N GLN A 82 -0.98 3.82 6.20
CA GLN A 82 0.46 3.82 5.95
C GLN A 82 0.75 3.73 4.46
N PHE A 83 0.00 2.92 3.72
CA PHE A 83 0.15 2.83 2.28
C PHE A 83 -0.16 4.16 1.59
N GLU A 84 -1.25 4.83 1.97
CA GLU A 84 -1.59 6.18 1.50
C GLU A 84 -0.48 7.19 1.82
N ARG A 85 0.05 7.16 3.06
CA ARG A 85 1.12 8.07 3.49
C ARG A 85 2.40 7.91 2.67
N VAL A 86 2.83 6.68 2.42
CA VAL A 86 4.04 6.39 1.64
C VAL A 86 3.87 6.86 0.20
N LEU A 87 2.72 6.57 -0.42
CA LEU A 87 2.41 7.02 -1.78
C LEU A 87 2.36 8.56 -1.89
N ILE A 88 1.73 9.26 -0.94
CA ILE A 88 1.72 10.74 -0.91
C ILE A 88 3.13 11.29 -0.73
N GLY A 89 3.97 10.64 0.08
CA GLY A 89 5.37 11.00 0.27
C GLY A 89 6.14 10.96 -1.05
N ALA A 90 5.98 9.88 -1.81
CA ALA A 90 6.58 9.73 -3.14
C ALA A 90 6.04 10.75 -4.16
N GLY A 91 4.72 10.94 -4.21
CA GLY A 91 4.08 11.89 -5.14
C GLY A 91 4.44 13.36 -4.90
N LYS A 92 4.96 13.72 -3.72
CA LYS A 92 5.50 15.05 -3.43
C LYS A 92 7.01 15.18 -3.71
N ALA A 93 7.71 14.06 -3.80
CA ALA A 93 9.16 14.00 -4.04
C ALA A 93 9.50 13.87 -5.54
N ALA A 94 8.53 13.45 -6.36
CA ALA A 94 8.61 13.34 -7.82
C ALA A 94 8.48 14.69 -8.56
#